data_AF-A0A950BMR1-F1
#
_entry.id   AF-A0A950BMR1-F1
#
_cell.length_a   1.000
_cell.length_b   1.000
_cell.length_c   1.000
_cell.angle_alpha   90.00
_cell.angle_beta   90.00
_cell.angle_gamma   90.00
#
_symmetry.space_group_name_H-M   'P 1'
#
loop_
_entity.id
_entity.type
_entity.pdbx_description
1 polymer ?
#
loop_
_entity_poly.entity_id
_entity_poly.type
_entity_poly.pdbx_seq_one_letter_code
_entity_poly.pdbx_strand_id
1 'polypeptide(L)'
;LTGVRYFQLPDKEALVMHSVPAVAKSFEKIFAGLGTPETWPAQYDITLVPLDPPANATTYELRGVPKAGGNVDHILLDVSQTTYEPLRARWFYKNGATIGMTIQNSLAGNYLLPKTETLDIDFPSYRAHAVASYGDYSINTPIPDSVWQQQPTASPSP
;
A
#
# COMPACT_ATOMS: atom_id res chain seq x y z
N LEU A 1 6.60 9.63 14.45
CA LEU A 1 5.97 8.34 14.83
C LEU A 1 6.96 7.25 14.48
N THR A 2 7.06 6.21 15.29
CA THR A 2 7.90 5.04 15.00
C THR A 2 7.07 3.79 15.18
N GLY A 3 7.36 2.78 14.36
CA GLY A 3 6.69 1.51 14.40
C GLY A 3 7.47 0.46 13.63
N VAL A 4 7.01 -0.77 13.74
CA VAL A 4 7.55 -1.92 13.03
C VAL A 4 6.47 -2.45 12.09
N ARG A 5 6.80 -2.54 10.80
CA ARG A 5 5.98 -3.20 9.78
C ARG A 5 6.47 -4.63 9.64
N TYR A 6 5.56 -5.57 9.81
CA TYR A 6 5.78 -7.01 9.68
C TYR A 6 5.10 -7.50 8.40
N PHE A 7 5.77 -8.39 7.69
CA PHE A 7 5.23 -9.07 6.53
C PHE A 7 5.62 -10.55 6.57
N GLN A 8 4.65 -11.43 6.31
CA GLN A 8 4.86 -12.86 6.19
C GLN A 8 3.97 -13.40 5.05
N LEU A 9 4.60 -14.12 4.13
CA LEU A 9 3.88 -14.83 3.07
C LEU A 9 2.90 -15.86 3.64
N PRO A 10 1.77 -16.12 2.95
CA PRO A 10 1.38 -15.51 1.68
C PRO A 10 0.67 -14.15 1.80
N ASP A 11 0.11 -13.82 2.96
CA ASP A 11 -0.91 -12.76 3.07
C ASP A 11 -0.98 -12.07 4.43
N LYS A 12 0.05 -12.19 5.27
CA LYS A 12 0.10 -11.54 6.59
C LYS A 12 0.91 -10.27 6.54
N GLU A 13 0.29 -9.18 6.94
CA GLU A 13 0.93 -7.89 7.12
C GLU A 13 0.46 -7.30 8.43
N ALA A 14 1.33 -6.67 9.21
CA ALA A 14 0.95 -5.91 10.39
C ALA A 14 1.80 -4.66 10.56
N LEU A 15 1.20 -3.57 11.02
CA LEU A 15 1.90 -2.37 11.44
C LEU A 15 1.71 -2.19 12.94
N VAL A 16 2.79 -2.26 13.70
CA VAL A 16 2.79 -2.04 15.15
C VAL A 16 3.44 -0.69 15.42
N MET A 17 2.63 0.32 15.77
CA MET A 17 3.12 1.65 16.10
C MET A 17 3.32 1.80 17.61
N HIS A 18 4.45 2.35 18.04
CA HIS A 18 4.76 2.53 19.47
C HIS A 18 4.06 3.75 20.08
N SER A 19 3.80 4.77 19.27
CA SER A 19 3.03 5.95 19.69
C SER A 19 2.31 6.53 18.48
N VAL A 20 1.00 6.65 18.58
CA VAL A 20 0.14 7.28 17.57
C VAL A 20 -0.70 8.33 18.26
N PRO A 21 -0.50 9.63 18.00
CA PRO A 21 -1.38 10.66 18.53
C PRO A 21 -2.79 10.37 18.02
N ALA A 22 -3.82 10.66 18.82
CA ALA A 22 -5.19 10.26 18.52
C ALA A 22 -5.66 10.70 17.11
N VAL A 23 -5.17 11.85 16.64
CA VAL A 23 -5.40 12.39 15.29
C VAL A 23 -4.86 11.49 14.17
N ALA A 24 -3.84 10.66 14.45
CA ALA A 24 -3.18 9.81 13.49
C ALA A 24 -3.75 8.36 13.43
N LYS A 25 -4.64 7.96 14.36
CA LYS A 25 -5.20 6.59 14.44
C LYS A 25 -6.06 6.21 13.23
N SER A 26 -6.72 7.17 12.60
CA SER A 26 -7.48 6.93 11.37
C SER A 26 -6.56 6.50 10.22
N PHE A 27 -5.30 6.93 10.20
CA PHE A 27 -4.35 6.58 9.14
C PHE A 27 -3.85 5.14 9.25
N GLU A 28 -3.77 4.55 10.45
CA GLU A 28 -3.43 3.12 10.60
C GLU A 28 -4.42 2.22 9.83
N LYS A 29 -5.71 2.59 9.84
CA LYS A 29 -6.74 1.87 9.10
C LYS A 29 -6.59 2.03 7.58
N ILE A 30 -6.11 3.20 7.14
CA ILE A 30 -5.83 3.44 5.72
C ILE A 30 -4.71 2.50 5.30
N PHE A 31 -3.56 2.50 5.97
CA PHE A 31 -2.42 1.64 5.64
C PHE A 31 -2.78 0.14 5.67
N ALA A 32 -3.47 -0.33 6.71
CA ALA A 32 -3.91 -1.73 6.77
C ALA A 32 -4.94 -2.08 5.68
N GLY A 33 -5.73 -1.11 5.22
CA GLY A 33 -6.71 -1.29 4.15
C GLY A 33 -6.13 -1.25 2.73
N LEU A 34 -4.90 -0.77 2.54
CA LEU A 34 -4.26 -0.76 1.21
C LEU A 34 -3.82 -2.17 0.78
N GLY A 35 -3.56 -3.08 1.72
CA GLY A 35 -3.09 -4.45 1.47
C GLY A 35 -1.71 -4.52 0.82
N THR A 36 -1.29 -5.73 0.46
CA THR A 36 -0.06 -5.99 -0.30
C THR A 36 -0.36 -6.40 -1.74
N PRO A 37 0.58 -6.26 -2.68
CA PRO A 37 0.40 -6.70 -4.06
C PRO A 37 -0.11 -8.15 -4.20
N GLU A 38 0.27 -9.05 -3.30
CA GLU A 38 -0.19 -10.45 -3.27
C GLU A 38 -1.67 -10.58 -2.88
N THR A 39 -2.18 -9.68 -2.03
CA THR A 39 -3.59 -9.67 -1.62
C THR A 39 -4.50 -9.04 -2.67
N TRP A 40 -3.96 -8.20 -3.55
CA TRP A 40 -4.77 -7.43 -4.50
C TRP A 40 -5.54 -8.28 -5.51
N PRO A 41 -5.00 -9.36 -6.09
CA PRO A 41 -5.79 -10.25 -6.95
C PRO A 41 -7.03 -10.85 -6.26
N ALA A 42 -7.04 -10.97 -4.93
CA ALA A 42 -8.22 -11.41 -4.19
C ALA A 42 -9.25 -10.27 -3.99
N GLN A 43 -8.78 -9.03 -3.95
CA GLN A 43 -9.60 -7.84 -3.67
C GLN A 43 -10.08 -7.11 -4.93
N TYR A 44 -9.35 -7.22 -6.04
CA TYR A 44 -9.55 -6.46 -7.27
C TYR A 44 -9.55 -7.35 -8.51
N ASP A 45 -10.36 -7.00 -9.48
CA ASP A 45 -10.22 -7.44 -10.87
C ASP A 45 -9.14 -6.57 -11.54
N ILE A 46 -7.95 -7.15 -11.70
CA ILE A 46 -6.77 -6.45 -12.20
C ILE A 46 -6.63 -6.66 -13.70
N THR A 47 -6.46 -5.56 -14.43
CA THR A 47 -6.21 -5.53 -15.87
C THR A 47 -5.02 -4.65 -16.19
N LEU A 48 -4.25 -5.01 -17.22
CA LEU A 48 -3.19 -4.15 -17.73
C LEU A 48 -3.84 -2.98 -18.50
N VAL A 49 -3.45 -1.75 -18.17
CA VAL A 49 -3.86 -0.57 -18.95
C VAL A 49 -3.02 -0.55 -20.23
N PRO A 50 -3.64 -0.58 -21.43
CA PRO A 50 -2.91 -0.46 -22.67
C PRO A 50 -2.17 0.87 -22.73
N LEU A 51 -0.86 0.83 -22.97
CA LEU A 51 -0.07 2.02 -23.25
C LEU A 51 -0.38 2.47 -24.68
N ASP A 52 -0.84 3.71 -24.84
CA ASP A 52 -1.16 4.31 -26.14
C ASP A 52 -0.39 5.63 -26.33
N PRO A 53 0.48 5.79 -27.36
CA PRO A 53 1.35 4.82 -28.06
C PRO A 53 2.70 4.62 -27.30
N PRO A 54 3.68 3.79 -27.76
CA PRO A 54 4.79 3.32 -26.91
C PRO A 54 5.87 4.40 -26.71
N ALA A 55 5.60 5.34 -25.82
CA ALA A 55 6.56 6.37 -25.43
C ALA A 55 7.37 5.87 -24.24
N ASN A 56 8.52 5.22 -24.48
CA ASN A 56 9.61 4.99 -23.51
C ASN A 56 9.17 4.65 -22.07
N ALA A 57 8.04 3.96 -21.92
CA ALA A 57 7.41 3.78 -20.62
C ALA A 57 8.25 2.80 -19.82
N THR A 58 8.77 3.24 -18.68
CA THR A 58 9.57 2.39 -17.78
C THR A 58 8.72 1.58 -16.83
N THR A 59 7.38 1.69 -16.93
CA THR A 59 6.41 1.06 -16.04
C THR A 59 5.29 0.35 -16.80
N TYR A 60 4.77 -0.73 -16.22
CA TYR A 60 3.41 -1.21 -16.50
C TYR A 60 2.43 -0.41 -15.62
N GLU A 61 1.28 -0.02 -16.16
CA GLU A 61 0.17 0.50 -15.36
C GLU A 61 -0.92 -0.57 -15.29
N LEU A 62 -1.27 -0.98 -14.07
CA LEU A 62 -2.34 -1.95 -13.80
C LEU A 62 -3.53 -1.20 -13.22
N ARG A 63 -4.74 -1.52 -13.72
CA ARG A 63 -6.00 -1.04 -13.16
C ARG A 63 -6.70 -2.15 -12.41
N GLY A 64 -6.95 -1.93 -11.12
CA GLY A 64 -7.75 -2.82 -10.28
C GLY A 64 -9.12 -2.22 -10.00
N VAL A 65 -10.20 -2.97 -10.25
CA VAL A 65 -11.57 -2.61 -9.85
C VAL A 65 -11.97 -3.50 -8.66
N PRO A 66 -12.47 -2.97 -7.54
CA PRO A 66 -12.85 -3.79 -6.39
C PRO A 66 -13.87 -4.87 -6.75
N LYS A 67 -13.59 -6.12 -6.38
CA LYS A 67 -14.51 -7.27 -6.55
C LYS A 67 -15.72 -7.19 -5.63
N ALA A 68 -15.49 -6.67 -4.42
CA ALA A 68 -16.53 -6.40 -3.44
C ALA A 68 -16.91 -4.91 -3.49
N GLY A 69 -18.16 -4.61 -3.09
CA GLY A 69 -18.62 -3.23 -2.96
C GLY A 69 -17.77 -2.39 -2.01
N GLY A 70 -17.94 -1.07 -2.07
CA GLY A 70 -17.19 -0.12 -1.26
C GLY A 70 -17.11 1.24 -1.93
N ASN A 71 -16.33 2.14 -1.31
CA ASN A 71 -16.20 3.53 -1.73
C ASN A 71 -15.07 3.76 -2.74
N VAL A 72 -14.14 2.81 -2.89
CA VAL A 72 -13.14 2.82 -3.96
C VAL A 72 -13.83 2.50 -5.29
N ASP A 73 -13.56 3.32 -6.29
CA ASP A 73 -13.98 3.11 -7.68
C ASP A 73 -12.97 2.22 -8.41
N HIS A 74 -11.70 2.60 -8.40
CA HIS A 74 -10.60 1.82 -8.93
C HIS A 74 -9.26 2.20 -8.30
N ILE A 75 -8.27 1.35 -8.54
CA ILE A 75 -6.86 1.62 -8.24
C ILE A 75 -6.04 1.63 -9.53
N LEU A 76 -4.99 2.45 -9.56
CA LEU A 76 -3.93 2.37 -10.56
C LEU A 76 -2.60 2.06 -9.86
N LEU A 77 -1.92 1.02 -10.32
CA LEU A 77 -0.60 0.60 -9.85
C LEU A 77 0.42 0.73 -10.96
N ASP A 78 1.48 1.50 -10.72
CA ASP A 78 2.63 1.56 -11.60
C ASP A 78 3.70 0.61 -11.09
N VAL A 79 4.10 -0.33 -11.95
CA VAL A 79 5.10 -1.37 -11.66
C VAL A 79 6.29 -1.16 -12.58
N SER A 80 7.50 -1.22 -12.04
CA SER A 80 8.72 -1.18 -12.84
C SER A 80 8.76 -2.32 -13.88
N GLN A 81 9.03 -2.01 -15.15
CA GLN A 81 9.21 -3.06 -16.17
C GLN A 81 10.52 -3.85 -16.01
N THR A 82 11.49 -3.31 -15.27
CA THR A 82 12.81 -3.93 -15.09
C THR A 82 12.90 -4.75 -13.81
N THR A 83 12.30 -4.26 -12.73
CA THR A 83 12.39 -4.88 -11.40
C THR A 83 11.10 -5.53 -10.94
N TYR A 84 9.97 -5.27 -11.60
CA TYR A 84 8.63 -5.71 -11.20
C TYR A 84 8.16 -5.21 -9.83
N GLU A 85 8.88 -4.26 -9.24
CA GLU A 85 8.48 -3.64 -7.98
C GLU A 85 7.42 -2.56 -8.20
N PRO A 86 6.50 -2.38 -7.24
CA PRO A 86 5.57 -1.26 -7.24
C PRO A 86 6.34 0.05 -7.01
N LEU A 87 6.01 1.07 -7.80
CA LEU A 87 6.59 2.41 -7.72
C LEU A 87 5.56 3.46 -7.31
N ARG A 88 4.30 3.27 -7.71
CA ARG A 88 3.22 4.18 -7.38
C ARG A 88 1.90 3.44 -7.29
N ALA A 89 1.09 3.77 -6.30
CA ALA A 89 -0.30 3.30 -6.21
C ALA A 89 -1.23 4.50 -6.05
N ARG A 90 -2.37 4.48 -6.73
CA ARG A 90 -3.37 5.55 -6.70
C ARG A 90 -4.75 4.95 -6.49
N TRP A 91 -5.46 5.39 -5.46
CA TRP A 91 -6.86 5.02 -5.21
C TRP A 91 -7.75 6.18 -5.63
N PHE A 92 -8.78 5.86 -6.39
CA PHE A 92 -9.83 6.78 -6.79
C PHE A 92 -11.13 6.34 -6.13
N TYR A 93 -11.77 7.24 -5.40
CA TYR A 93 -13.03 6.97 -4.71
C TYR A 93 -14.22 7.52 -5.51
N LYS A 94 -15.37 6.88 -5.38
CA LYS A 94 -16.63 7.25 -6.06
C LYS A 94 -17.11 8.67 -5.74
N ASN A 95 -16.70 9.21 -4.60
CA ASN A 95 -17.01 10.58 -4.16
C ASN A 95 -16.00 11.63 -4.66
N GLY A 96 -15.06 11.24 -5.53
CA GLY A 96 -14.01 12.11 -6.07
C GLY A 96 -12.76 12.23 -5.19
N ALA A 97 -12.73 11.60 -4.00
CA ALA A 97 -11.54 11.57 -3.17
C ALA A 97 -10.42 10.73 -3.81
N THR A 98 -9.17 11.07 -3.50
CA THR A 98 -8.00 10.35 -3.99
C THR A 98 -6.98 10.06 -2.89
N ILE A 99 -6.24 8.98 -3.06
CA ILE A 99 -5.02 8.67 -2.30
C ILE A 99 -3.93 8.37 -3.32
N GLY A 100 -2.79 9.03 -3.22
CA GLY A 100 -1.60 8.76 -4.03
C GLY A 100 -0.45 8.31 -3.14
N MET A 101 0.19 7.20 -3.49
CA MET A 101 1.36 6.68 -2.80
C MET A 101 2.51 6.54 -3.79
N THR A 102 3.66 7.14 -3.49
CA THR A 102 4.92 6.94 -4.23
C THR A 102 5.87 6.11 -3.38
N ILE A 103 6.50 5.11 -3.97
CA ILE A 103 7.39 4.17 -3.30
C ILE A 103 8.79 4.31 -3.91
N GLN A 104 9.79 4.57 -3.07
CA GLN A 104 11.19 4.49 -3.46
C GLN A 104 11.80 3.23 -2.86
N ASN A 105 12.15 2.27 -3.71
CA ASN A 105 12.77 1.01 -3.27
C ASN A 105 14.29 1.11 -3.21
N SER A 106 14.91 0.33 -2.33
CA SER A 106 16.35 0.16 -2.23
C SER A 106 16.70 -1.26 -1.81
N LEU A 107 17.92 -1.70 -2.12
CA LEU A 107 18.37 -3.04 -1.72
C LEU A 107 18.54 -3.09 -0.20
N ALA A 108 17.93 -4.11 0.41
CA ALA A 108 18.18 -4.55 1.77
C ALA A 108 18.58 -6.02 1.71
N GLY A 109 19.88 -6.30 1.89
CA GLY A 109 20.44 -7.61 1.53
C GLY A 109 20.26 -7.88 0.03
N ASN A 110 19.57 -8.98 -0.30
CA ASN A 110 19.31 -9.40 -1.69
C ASN A 110 17.89 -9.04 -2.18
N TYR A 111 17.12 -8.29 -1.40
CA TYR A 111 15.73 -7.95 -1.70
C TYR A 111 15.61 -6.46 -1.99
N LEU A 112 14.84 -6.11 -3.01
CA LEU A 112 14.48 -4.73 -3.29
C LEU A 112 13.24 -4.38 -2.46
N LEU A 113 13.40 -3.57 -1.43
CA LEU A 113 12.34 -3.26 -0.46
C LEU A 113 12.09 -1.75 -0.39
N PRO A 114 10.91 -1.30 0.06
CA PRO A 114 10.65 0.12 0.26
C PRO A 114 11.69 0.77 1.15
N LYS A 115 12.34 1.83 0.70
CA LYS A 115 13.17 2.70 1.54
C LYS A 115 12.36 3.90 2.03
N THR A 116 11.46 4.39 1.18
CA THR A 116 10.57 5.50 1.51
C THR A 116 9.23 5.29 0.83
N GLU A 117 8.17 5.68 1.51
CA GLU A 117 6.83 5.79 0.93
C GLU A 117 6.31 7.20 1.25
N THR A 118 5.77 7.87 0.24
CA THR A 118 5.12 9.18 0.38
C THR A 118 3.65 9.02 0.03
N LEU A 119 2.77 9.39 0.93
CA LEU A 119 1.32 9.25 0.81
C LEU A 119 0.64 10.61 0.86
N ASP A 120 -0.12 10.94 -0.18
CA ASP A 120 -0.95 12.13 -0.29
C ASP A 120 -2.42 11.73 -0.32
N ILE A 121 -3.23 12.35 0.52
CA ILE A 121 -4.64 12.02 0.70
C ILE A 121 -5.46 13.29 0.51
N ASP A 122 -6.41 13.27 -0.43
CA ASP A 122 -7.34 14.36 -0.68
C ASP A 122 -8.78 13.85 -0.60
N PHE A 123 -9.45 14.11 0.52
CA PHE A 123 -10.87 13.87 0.72
C PHE A 123 -11.60 15.21 0.85
N PRO A 124 -12.89 15.29 0.47
CA PRO A 124 -13.67 16.52 0.61
C PRO A 124 -13.64 17.14 2.02
N SER A 125 -13.52 16.31 3.07
CA SER A 125 -13.50 16.74 4.47
C SER A 125 -12.11 16.92 5.07
N TYR A 126 -11.05 16.40 4.46
CA TYR A 126 -9.68 16.53 4.99
C TYR A 126 -8.62 16.24 3.95
N ARG A 127 -7.43 16.78 4.19
CA ARG A 127 -6.21 16.47 3.44
C ARG A 127 -5.12 16.00 4.38
N ALA A 128 -4.28 15.10 3.90
CA ALA A 128 -3.14 14.63 4.68
C ALA A 128 -1.95 14.31 3.78
N HIS A 129 -0.77 14.45 4.36
CA HIS A 129 0.50 14.08 3.76
C HIS A 129 1.28 13.26 4.79
N ALA A 130 1.80 12.11 4.39
CA ALA A 130 2.60 11.24 5.23
C ALA A 130 3.85 10.76 4.49
N VAL A 131 4.95 10.66 5.22
CA VAL A 131 6.19 10.07 4.73
C VAL A 131 6.60 8.96 5.70
N ALA A 132 6.78 7.76 5.18
CA ALA A 132 7.36 6.64 5.90
C ALA A 132 8.79 6.43 5.39
N SER A 133 9.74 6.25 6.31
CA SER A 133 11.13 5.89 6.00
C SER A 133 11.47 4.58 6.66
N TYR A 134 12.09 3.67 5.90
CA TYR A 134 12.43 2.32 6.30
C TYR A 134 13.96 2.17 6.36
N GLY A 135 14.47 1.45 7.35
CA GLY A 135 15.92 1.37 7.59
C GLY A 135 16.41 0.05 8.16
N ASP A 136 15.75 -0.50 9.18
CA ASP A 136 16.23 -1.68 9.91
C ASP A 136 15.49 -2.96 9.51
N TYR A 137 15.69 -3.40 8.27
CA TYR A 137 15.08 -4.62 7.76
C TYR A 137 15.64 -5.88 8.42
N SER A 138 14.75 -6.65 9.07
CA SER A 138 15.02 -8.02 9.55
C SER A 138 14.34 -9.02 8.62
N ILE A 139 15.09 -9.53 7.63
CA ILE A 139 14.55 -10.37 6.55
C ILE A 139 14.61 -11.85 6.94
N ASN A 140 13.58 -12.63 6.59
CA ASN A 140 13.48 -14.07 6.87
C ASN A 140 13.69 -14.43 8.35
N THR A 141 13.35 -13.50 9.25
CA THR A 141 13.39 -13.71 10.70
C THR A 141 12.03 -14.20 11.18
N PRO A 142 11.95 -15.18 12.10
CA PRO A 142 10.68 -15.61 12.67
C PRO A 142 9.90 -14.44 13.28
N ILE A 143 8.61 -14.34 12.94
CA ILE A 143 7.70 -13.33 13.49
C ILE A 143 6.82 -14.00 14.55
N PRO A 144 6.76 -13.49 15.80
CA PRO A 144 5.90 -14.06 16.84
C PRO A 144 4.41 -13.98 16.47
N ASP A 145 3.66 -15.05 16.76
CA ASP A 145 2.22 -15.12 16.44
C ASP A 145 1.39 -14.01 17.10
N SER A 146 1.84 -13.47 18.23
CA SER A 146 1.19 -12.37 18.94
C SER A 146 1.08 -11.09 18.10
N VAL A 147 1.96 -10.89 17.11
CA VAL A 147 1.91 -9.74 16.20
C VAL A 147 0.61 -9.74 15.40
N TRP A 148 0.15 -10.91 14.96
CA TRP A 148 -1.03 -11.05 14.12
C TRP A 148 -2.35 -10.85 14.88
N GLN A 149 -2.30 -10.93 16.21
CA GLN A 149 -3.48 -10.78 17.07
C GLN A 149 -3.77 -9.31 17.44
N GLN A 150 -2.84 -8.39 17.16
CA GLN A 150 -2.93 -6.98 17.55
C GLN A 150 -3.52 -6.07 16.46
N GLN A 151 -3.84 -6.59 15.28
CA GLN A 151 -4.40 -5.75 14.22
C GLN A 151 -5.87 -5.41 14.48
N PRO A 152 -6.28 -4.15 14.21
CA PRO A 152 -7.68 -3.87 13.94
C PRO A 152 -8.09 -4.74 12.75
N THR A 153 -9.08 -5.62 12.93
CA THR A 153 -9.74 -6.30 11.81
C THR A 153 -10.07 -5.25 10.76
N ALA A 154 -9.61 -5.42 9.52
CA ALA A 154 -10.08 -4.62 8.40
C ALA A 154 -11.62 -4.79 8.34
N SER A 155 -12.36 -3.83 8.88
CA SER A 155 -13.81 -3.83 8.75
C SER A 155 -14.13 -3.61 7.28
N PRO A 156 -15.12 -4.32 6.71
CA PRO A 156 -15.68 -3.89 5.44
C PRO A 156 -16.07 -2.43 5.60
N SER A 157 -15.57 -1.56 4.71
CA SER A 157 -15.99 -0.16 4.71
C SER A 157 -17.53 -0.13 4.61
N PRO A 158 -18.21 0.70 5.42
CA PRO A 158 -19.65 0.89 5.27
C PRO A 158 -20.00 1.46 3.89
#